data_AF-A0A6B2GE30-F1
#
_entry.id   AF-A0A6B2GE30-F1
#
_cell.length_a   1.000
_cell.length_b   1.000
_cell.length_c   1.000
_cell.angle_alpha   90.00
_cell.angle_beta   90.00
_cell.angle_gamma   90.00
#
_symmetry.space_group_name_H-M   'P 1'
#
loop_
_entity.id
_entity.type
_entity.pdbx_description
1 polymer ?
#
loop_
_entity_poly.entity_id
_entity_poly.type
_entity_poly.pdbx_seq_one_letter_code
_entity_poly.pdbx_strand_id
1 'polypeptide(L)'
;ENDPSETIKTCILKSFSSLIQNEERRIELKSNSEVFNENRFTDISNTIQSYFSVIQNCYITKSEEIRLIVFCIVKISIKIGLIPPQKYIPLVIAMTLDSKIEIQKQATLLVKTISKKHPGSIETCFKQTK
;
A
#
# COMPACT_ATOMS: atom_id res chain seq x y z
N GLU A 1 24.64 2.68 14.89
CA GLU A 1 24.91 1.66 13.86
C GLU A 1 23.57 1.15 13.35
N ASN A 2 23.38 1.07 12.03
CA ASN A 2 22.12 0.54 11.48
C ASN A 2 22.11 -0.98 11.69
N ASP A 3 21.04 -1.47 12.32
CA ASP A 3 20.79 -2.91 12.48
C ASP A 3 20.80 -3.59 11.10
N PRO A 4 21.63 -4.63 10.87
CA PRO A 4 21.63 -5.40 9.63
C PRO A 4 20.24 -5.90 9.23
N SER A 5 19.38 -6.22 10.20
CA SER A 5 17.98 -6.61 9.98
C SER A 5 17.15 -5.48 9.39
N GLU A 6 17.37 -4.24 9.84
CA GLU A 6 16.66 -3.07 9.31
C GLU A 6 17.10 -2.75 7.88
N THR A 7 18.40 -2.91 7.59
CA THR A 7 18.95 -2.73 6.25
C THR A 7 18.33 -3.72 5.25
N ILE A 8 18.21 -4.99 5.63
CA ILE A 8 17.57 -6.03 4.81
C ILE A 8 16.09 -5.70 4.59
N LYS A 9 15.35 -5.31 5.64
CA LYS A 9 13.94 -4.91 5.50
C LYS A 9 13.78 -3.75 4.54
N THR A 10 14.59 -2.71 4.66
CA THR A 10 14.57 -1.55 3.76
C THR A 10 14.85 -1.98 2.31
N CYS A 11 15.81 -2.87 2.08
CA CYS A 11 16.10 -3.40 0.74
C CYS A 11 14.90 -4.13 0.14
N ILE A 12 14.30 -5.06 0.89
CA ILE A 12 13.13 -5.83 0.45
C ILE A 12 11.95 -4.90 0.15
N LEU A 13 11.68 -3.93 1.02
CA LEU A 13 10.60 -2.97 0.82
C LEU A 13 10.84 -2.08 -0.41
N LYS A 14 12.09 -1.67 -0.68
CA LYS A 14 12.44 -0.94 -1.91
C LYS A 14 12.20 -1.79 -3.16
N SER A 15 12.60 -3.06 -3.15
CA SER A 15 12.33 -3.99 -4.25
C SER A 15 10.83 -4.16 -4.49
N PHE A 16 10.04 -4.31 -3.43
CA PHE A 16 8.59 -4.43 -3.53
C PHE A 16 7.93 -3.12 -4.03
N SER A 17 8.41 -1.97 -3.56
CA SER A 17 7.98 -0.65 -4.05
C SER A 17 8.26 -0.50 -5.55
N SER A 18 9.43 -0.93 -6.03
CA SER A 18 9.75 -0.92 -7.46
C SER A 18 8.84 -1.86 -8.25
N LEU A 19 8.57 -3.06 -7.74
CA LEU A 19 7.64 -4.01 -8.36
C LEU A 19 6.25 -3.40 -8.54
N ILE A 20 5.68 -2.81 -7.48
CA ILE A 20 4.32 -2.27 -7.54
C ILE A 20 4.23 -1.01 -8.42
N GLN A 21 5.27 -0.18 -8.45
CA GLN A 21 5.37 0.96 -9.39
C GLN A 21 5.48 0.51 -10.85
N ASN A 22 6.21 -0.58 -11.12
CA ASN A 22 6.26 -1.18 -12.44
C ASN A 22 4.87 -1.67 -12.86
N GLU A 23 4.12 -2.31 -11.96
CA GLU A 23 2.75 -2.74 -12.26
C GLU A 23 1.78 -1.59 -12.46
N GLU A 24 1.87 -0.53 -11.65
CA GLU A 24 1.11 0.71 -11.85
C GLU A 24 1.33 1.26 -13.27
N ARG A 25 2.59 1.44 -13.67
CA ARG A 25 2.95 1.89 -15.03
C ARG A 25 2.42 0.94 -16.10
N ARG A 26 2.50 -0.37 -15.89
CA ARG A 26 1.98 -1.35 -16.84
C ARG A 26 0.46 -1.25 -16.99
N ILE A 27 -0.28 -1.05 -15.90
CA ILE A 27 -1.73 -0.86 -15.94
C ILE A 27 -2.07 0.43 -16.70
N GLU A 28 -1.35 1.53 -16.45
CA GLU A 28 -1.53 2.81 -17.15
C GLU A 28 -1.19 2.72 -18.65
N LEU A 29 -0.18 1.94 -19.03
CA LEU A 29 0.17 1.69 -20.43
C LEU A 29 -0.83 0.74 -21.13
N LYS A 30 -1.39 -0.22 -20.38
CA LYS A 30 -2.40 -1.17 -20.88
C LYS A 30 -3.76 -0.54 -21.12
N SER A 31 -4.14 0.53 -20.42
CA SER A 31 -5.31 1.33 -20.80
C SER A 31 -5.20 1.93 -22.22
N ASN A 32 -4.00 1.89 -22.83
CA ASN A 32 -3.72 2.39 -24.17
C ASN A 32 -3.36 1.28 -25.19
N SER A 33 -3.37 -0.02 -24.84
CA SER A 33 -3.04 -1.12 -25.79
C SER A 33 -3.71 -2.46 -25.46
N GLU A 34 -4.31 -3.11 -26.45
CA GLU A 34 -5.22 -4.28 -26.33
C GLU A 34 -4.55 -5.64 -26.03
N VAL A 35 -3.24 -5.72 -25.79
CA VAL A 35 -2.57 -7.02 -25.57
C VAL A 35 -2.55 -7.39 -24.09
N PHE A 36 -3.61 -8.08 -23.64
CA PHE A 36 -3.73 -8.57 -22.26
C PHE A 36 -3.18 -10.00 -22.13
N ASN A 37 -2.19 -10.18 -21.24
CA ASN A 37 -1.79 -11.50 -20.75
C ASN A 37 -2.31 -11.64 -19.32
N GLU A 38 -3.50 -12.23 -19.20
CA GLU A 38 -4.27 -12.36 -17.94
C GLU A 38 -3.47 -13.10 -16.85
N ASN A 39 -2.71 -14.11 -17.27
CA ASN A 39 -1.96 -15.01 -16.38
C ASN A 39 -0.84 -14.27 -15.63
N ARG A 40 -0.14 -13.35 -16.30
CA ARG A 40 0.90 -12.55 -15.63
C ARG A 40 0.34 -11.53 -14.65
N PHE A 41 -0.88 -11.04 -14.87
CA PHE A 41 -1.52 -10.08 -13.98
C PHE A 41 -2.02 -10.76 -12.68
N THR A 42 -2.53 -11.98 -12.81
CA THR A 42 -2.98 -12.80 -11.68
C THR A 42 -1.83 -13.20 -10.78
N ASP A 43 -0.68 -13.62 -11.32
CA ASP A 43 0.50 -13.99 -10.51
C ASP A 43 1.05 -12.84 -9.65
N ILE A 44 1.10 -11.63 -10.22
CA ILE A 44 1.65 -10.47 -9.51
C ILE A 44 0.64 -9.94 -8.48
N SER A 45 -0.66 -9.95 -8.80
CA SER A 45 -1.71 -9.65 -7.83
C SER A 45 -1.66 -10.59 -6.63
N ASN A 46 -1.52 -11.90 -6.87
CA ASN A 46 -1.39 -12.91 -5.82
C ASN A 46 -0.15 -12.67 -4.95
N THR A 47 0.98 -12.35 -5.57
CA THR A 47 2.22 -12.00 -4.87
C THR A 47 1.99 -10.78 -3.98
N ILE A 48 1.42 -9.70 -4.52
CA ILE A 48 1.21 -8.45 -3.78
C ILE A 48 0.28 -8.68 -2.58
N GLN A 49 -0.82 -9.40 -2.78
CA GLN A 49 -1.77 -9.71 -1.71
C GLN A 49 -1.17 -10.59 -0.61
N SER A 50 -0.27 -11.52 -0.96
CA SER A 50 0.36 -12.45 -0.01
C SER A 50 1.32 -11.72 0.94
N TYR A 51 2.08 -10.77 0.43
CA TYR A 51 3.05 -10.01 1.23
C TYR A 51 2.46 -8.75 1.89
N PHE A 52 1.23 -8.36 1.53
CA PHE A 52 0.64 -7.11 2.00
C PHE A 52 0.61 -7.01 3.54
N SER A 53 0.16 -8.06 4.23
CA SER A 53 0.11 -8.06 5.70
C SER A 53 1.50 -7.86 6.35
N VAL A 54 2.54 -8.48 5.79
CA VAL A 54 3.91 -8.31 6.28
C VAL A 54 4.39 -6.87 6.07
N ILE A 55 4.09 -6.29 4.90
CA ILE A 55 4.43 -4.90 4.57
C ILE A 55 3.73 -3.92 5.53
N GLN A 56 2.47 -4.18 5.87
CA GLN A 56 1.75 -3.37 6.85
C GLN A 56 2.44 -3.40 8.22
N ASN A 57 2.86 -4.57 8.68
CA ASN A 57 3.57 -4.72 9.95
C ASN A 57 4.92 -3.99 9.94
N CYS A 58 5.58 -3.85 8.79
CA CYS A 58 6.80 -3.06 8.68
C CYS A 58 6.59 -1.56 8.96
N TYR A 59 5.36 -1.04 8.88
CA TYR A 59 5.07 0.35 9.22
C TYR A 59 5.29 0.67 10.71
N ILE A 60 5.18 -0.34 11.58
CA ILE A 60 5.34 -0.18 13.03
C ILE A 60 6.83 -0.12 13.35
N THR A 61 7.44 1.04 13.10
CA THR A 61 8.87 1.28 13.27
C THR A 61 9.19 2.75 13.54
N LYS A 62 10.31 3.01 14.21
CA LYS A 62 10.86 4.35 14.39
C LYS A 62 11.50 4.90 13.12
N SER A 63 11.89 4.02 12.20
CA SER A 63 12.56 4.37 10.95
C SER A 63 11.63 5.13 9.99
N GLU A 64 11.91 6.42 9.78
CA GLU A 64 11.13 7.25 8.86
C GLU A 64 11.19 6.72 7.42
N GLU A 65 12.36 6.24 6.99
CA GLU A 65 12.56 5.70 5.65
C GLU A 65 11.63 4.51 5.38
N ILE A 66 11.56 3.55 6.31
CA ILE A 66 10.66 2.41 6.18
C ILE A 66 9.20 2.85 6.15
N ARG A 67 8.80 3.78 7.03
CA ARG A 67 7.41 4.30 7.04
C ARG A 67 7.05 4.96 5.72
N LEU A 68 7.95 5.75 5.13
CA LEU A 68 7.77 6.36 3.81
C LEU A 68 7.62 5.31 2.70
N ILE A 69 8.49 4.28 2.68
CA ILE A 69 8.43 3.23 1.66
C ILE A 69 7.11 2.45 1.77
N VAL A 70 6.71 2.05 2.99
CA VAL A 70 5.44 1.34 3.21
C VAL A 70 4.25 2.22 2.81
N PHE A 71 4.27 3.51 3.16
CA PHE A 71 3.24 4.45 2.72
C PHE A 71 3.12 4.50 1.19
N CYS A 72 4.24 4.58 0.46
CA CYS A 72 4.25 4.54 -0.99
C CYS A 72 3.64 3.25 -1.55
N ILE A 73 3.99 2.09 -0.98
CA ILE A 73 3.43 0.80 -1.40
C ILE A 73 1.92 0.78 -1.19
N VAL A 74 1.43 1.21 -0.03
CA VAL A 74 -0.01 1.25 0.29
C VAL A 74 -0.76 2.20 -0.65
N LYS A 75 -0.23 3.41 -0.87
CA LYS A 75 -0.82 4.41 -1.76
C LYS A 75 -0.98 3.86 -3.19
N ILE A 76 0.06 3.23 -3.73
CA ILE A 76 0.01 2.64 -5.07
C ILE A 76 -0.97 1.47 -5.10
N SER A 77 -0.94 0.58 -4.09
CA SER A 77 -1.86 -0.56 -3.96
C SER A 77 -3.34 -0.14 -4.05
N ILE A 78 -3.69 0.96 -3.40
CA ILE A 78 -5.04 1.55 -3.41
C ILE A 78 -5.40 2.10 -4.80
N LYS A 79 -4.44 2.75 -5.46
CA LYS A 79 -4.63 3.30 -6.80
C LYS A 79 -4.89 2.20 -7.83
N ILE A 80 -4.08 1.14 -7.84
CA ILE A 80 -4.19 0.02 -8.79
C ILE A 80 -5.32 -0.96 -8.44
N GLY A 81 -5.84 -0.93 -7.20
CA GLY A 81 -7.01 -1.72 -6.80
C GLY A 81 -6.77 -3.21 -6.58
N LEU A 82 -5.52 -3.63 -6.38
CA LEU A 82 -5.17 -5.05 -6.17
C LEU A 82 -5.46 -5.56 -4.76
N ILE A 83 -5.72 -4.66 -3.81
CA ILE A 83 -5.97 -5.00 -2.40
C ILE A 83 -7.39 -4.56 -2.02
N PRO A 84 -8.19 -5.41 -1.35
CA PRO A 84 -9.51 -5.03 -0.88
C PRO A 84 -9.44 -3.97 0.24
N PRO A 85 -10.39 -3.01 0.29
CA PRO A 85 -10.34 -1.89 1.23
C PRO A 85 -10.18 -2.25 2.71
N GLN A 86 -10.81 -3.35 3.12
CA GLN A 86 -10.80 -3.84 4.50
C GLN A 86 -9.38 -4.16 4.97
N LYS A 87 -8.47 -4.54 4.06
CA LYS A 87 -7.09 -4.86 4.41
C LYS A 87 -6.25 -3.62 4.69
N TYR A 88 -6.48 -2.49 4.02
CA TYR A 88 -5.61 -1.30 4.16
C TYR A 88 -6.21 -0.16 4.98
N ILE A 89 -7.54 -0.07 5.13
CA ILE A 89 -8.21 1.06 5.81
C ILE A 89 -7.66 1.30 7.23
N PRO A 90 -7.50 0.28 8.10
CA PRO A 90 -6.99 0.51 9.45
C PRO A 90 -5.59 1.15 9.46
N LEU A 91 -4.71 0.69 8.57
CA LEU A 91 -3.35 1.23 8.46
C LEU A 91 -3.36 2.66 7.92
N VAL A 92 -4.17 2.96 6.91
CA VAL A 92 -4.27 4.32 6.35
C VAL A 92 -4.81 5.30 7.40
N ILE A 93 -5.75 4.88 8.25
CA ILE A 93 -6.22 5.70 9.39
C ILE A 93 -5.08 5.93 10.39
N ALA A 94 -4.33 4.89 10.76
CA ALA A 94 -3.17 5.03 11.65
C ALA A 94 -2.12 5.99 11.08
N MET A 95 -1.87 5.96 9.75
CA MET A 95 -0.95 6.87 9.06
C MET A 95 -1.37 8.35 9.15
N THR A 96 -2.65 8.66 9.39
CA THR A 96 -3.10 10.05 9.62
C THR A 96 -2.54 10.64 10.93
N LEU A 97 -2.03 9.79 11.82
CA LEU A 97 -1.41 10.17 13.09
C LEU A 97 0.12 10.05 13.05
N ASP A 98 0.73 9.86 11.87
CA ASP A 98 2.19 9.74 11.76
C ASP A 98 2.90 11.02 12.20
N SER A 99 4.07 10.87 12.83
CA SER A 99 4.92 11.99 13.24
C SER A 99 5.54 12.74 12.05
N LYS A 100 5.65 12.10 10.88
CA LYS A 100 6.08 12.75 9.64
C LYS A 100 4.88 13.43 8.97
N ILE A 101 4.90 14.75 8.97
CA ILE A 101 3.84 15.62 8.41
C ILE A 101 3.46 15.24 6.96
N GLU A 102 4.44 14.86 6.14
CA GLU A 102 4.20 14.46 4.75
C GLU A 102 3.30 13.22 4.65
N ILE A 103 3.60 12.18 5.44
CA ILE A 103 2.78 10.96 5.51
C ILE A 103 1.40 11.29 6.04
N GLN A 104 1.32 12.02 7.15
CA GLN A 104 0.07 12.41 7.77
C GLN A 104 -0.86 13.15 6.80
N LYS A 105 -0.36 14.17 6.10
CA LYS A 105 -1.15 14.97 5.16
C LYS A 105 -1.64 14.11 3.99
N GLN A 106 -0.76 13.32 3.39
CA GLN A 106 -1.16 12.48 2.26
C GLN A 106 -2.09 11.34 2.68
N ALA A 107 -1.90 10.73 3.85
CA ALA A 107 -2.82 9.73 4.40
C ALA A 107 -4.21 10.32 4.65
N THR A 108 -4.29 11.55 5.16
CA THR A 108 -5.57 12.26 5.35
C THR A 108 -6.31 12.46 4.04
N LEU A 109 -5.60 12.83 2.96
CA LEU A 109 -6.18 12.91 1.62
C LEU A 109 -6.61 11.53 1.11
N LEU A 110 -5.82 10.50 1.38
CA LEU A 110 -6.10 9.13 0.97
C LEU A 110 -7.37 8.59 1.64
N VAL A 111 -7.60 8.87 2.93
CA VAL A 111 -8.87 8.56 3.62
C VAL A 111 -10.05 9.18 2.88
N LYS A 112 -9.98 10.47 2.54
CA LYS A 112 -11.06 11.14 1.79
C LYS A 112 -11.31 10.50 0.43
N THR A 113 -10.24 10.09 -0.27
CA THR A 113 -10.34 9.37 -1.54
C THR A 113 -11.00 8.01 -1.38
N ILE A 114 -10.64 7.25 -0.33
CA ILE A 114 -11.26 5.96 -0.01
C ILE A 114 -12.75 6.14 0.30
N SER A 115 -13.13 7.12 1.13
CA SER A 115 -14.54 7.39 1.45
C SER A 115 -15.36 7.70 0.20
N LYS A 116 -14.79 8.43 -0.77
CA LYS A 116 -15.45 8.73 -2.04
C LYS A 116 -15.55 7.50 -2.95
N LYS A 117 -14.48 6.71 -3.06
CA LYS A 117 -14.40 5.53 -3.96
C LYS A 117 -15.20 4.34 -3.42
N HIS A 118 -15.27 4.20 -2.10
CA HIS A 118 -15.91 3.08 -1.40
C HIS A 118 -16.76 3.60 -0.22
N PRO A 119 -17.95 4.18 -0.49
CA PRO A 119 -18.84 4.67 0.56
C PRO A 119 -19.19 3.57 1.58
N GLY A 120 -19.20 3.89 2.87
CA GLY A 120 -19.54 2.93 3.94
C GLY A 120 -18.40 1.96 4.33
N SER A 121 -17.29 1.94 3.59
CA SER A 121 -16.20 0.97 3.83
C SER A 121 -15.46 1.22 5.15
N ILE A 122 -15.30 2.48 5.55
CA ILE A 122 -14.63 2.86 6.79
C ILE A 122 -15.50 2.48 7.99
N GLU A 123 -16.79 2.80 7.95
CA GLU A 123 -17.77 2.46 8.98
C GLU A 123 -17.87 0.94 9.16
N THR A 124 -17.81 0.20 8.05
CA THR A 124 -17.81 -1.26 8.06
C THR A 124 -16.56 -1.83 8.75
N CYS A 125 -15.37 -1.28 8.47
CA CYS A 125 -14.13 -1.72 9.13
C CYS A 125 -14.19 -1.56 10.65
N PHE A 126 -14.75 -0.45 11.15
CA PHE A 126 -14.90 -0.22 12.59
C PHE A 126 -15.93 -1.14 13.26
N LYS A 127 -16.94 -1.60 12.53
CA LYS A 127 -17.95 -2.53 13.05
C LYS A 127 -17.44 -3.96 13.18
N GLN A 128 -16.47 -4.36 12.35
CA GLN A 128 -15.88 -5.71 12.36
C GLN A 128 -14.87 -5.94 13.49
N THR A 129 -14.49 -4.88 14.22
CA THR A 129 -13.56 -4.98 15.37
C THR A 129 -14.27 -5.15 16.72
N LYS A 130 -15.60 -5.30 16.73
CA LYS A 130 -16.44 -5.62 17.89
C LYS A 130 -16.90 -7.07 17.83
#